data_AF-A0A7W0P1W9-F1
#
_entry.id   AF-A0A7W0P1W9-F1
#
_cell.length_a   1.000
_cell.length_b   1.000
_cell.length_c   1.000
_cell.angle_alpha   90.00
_cell.angle_beta   90.00
_cell.angle_gamma   90.00
#
_symmetry.space_group_name_H-M   'P 1'
#
loop_
_entity.id
_entity.type
_entity.pdbx_description
1 polymer ?
#
loop_
_entity_poly.entity_id
_entity_poly.type
_entity_poly.pdbx_seq_one_letter_code
_entity_poly.pdbx_strand_id
1 'polypeptide(L)'
;MGENEGSEVAFGLIDQSWKVSGGERAPVGDAIEFAQFSEPGFVKIGANLLARPVRGGSFLSTQTRVLATDKRTRRIFGIYWLFIRPFSGLIRRSWLAAAARRAASGQSDRQ
;
A
#
# COMPACT_ATOMS: atom_id res chain seq x y z
N MET A 1 5.28 -29.92 -9.70
CA MET A 1 4.44 -29.01 -8.89
C MET A 1 5.28 -27.76 -8.66
N GLY A 2 5.23 -26.78 -9.58
CA GLY A 2 6.23 -25.71 -9.66
C GLY A 2 5.99 -24.60 -8.63
N GLU A 3 7.02 -24.29 -7.86
CA GLU A 3 7.07 -23.20 -6.89
C GLU A 3 6.87 -21.86 -7.60
N ASN A 4 5.81 -21.13 -7.23
CA ASN A 4 5.64 -19.75 -7.65
C ASN A 4 6.51 -18.87 -6.75
N GLU A 5 7.79 -18.68 -7.09
CA GLU A 5 8.69 -17.71 -6.46
C GLU A 5 8.26 -16.27 -6.80
N GLY A 6 7.10 -15.86 -6.28
CA GLY A 6 6.72 -14.46 -6.22
C GLY A 6 7.20 -13.88 -4.90
N SER A 7 7.99 -12.81 -4.94
CA SER A 7 8.33 -12.06 -3.73
C SER A 7 7.18 -11.10 -3.41
N GLU A 8 6.54 -11.30 -2.27
CA GLU A 8 5.53 -10.39 -1.73
C GLU A 8 6.07 -9.73 -0.45
N VAL A 9 5.95 -8.40 -0.39
CA VAL A 9 6.18 -7.63 0.82
C VAL A 9 4.88 -6.95 1.21
N ALA A 10 4.41 -7.22 2.44
CA ALA A 10 3.23 -6.61 3.01
C ALA A 10 3.59 -5.76 4.23
N PHE A 11 2.91 -4.63 4.38
CA PHE A 11 3.09 -3.72 5.51
C PHE A 11 1.76 -3.09 5.92
N GLY A 12 1.66 -2.75 7.19
CA GLY A 12 0.46 -2.19 7.80
C GLY A 12 0.78 -0.95 8.61
N LEU A 13 -0.18 -0.03 8.68
CA LEU A 13 -0.16 1.12 9.58
C LEU A 13 -1.57 1.47 10.04
N ILE A 14 -1.69 2.02 11.24
CA ILE A 14 -2.94 2.50 11.80
C ILE A 14 -2.76 3.98 12.11
N ASP A 15 -3.51 4.84 11.43
CA ASP A 15 -3.34 6.28 11.56
C ASP A 15 -4.63 7.09 11.43
N GLN A 16 -4.48 8.40 11.61
CA GLN A 16 -5.51 9.41 11.42
C GLN A 16 -5.08 10.45 10.38
N SER A 17 -4.40 10.02 9.32
CA SER A 17 -3.73 10.88 8.32
C SER A 17 -4.65 11.89 7.60
N TRP A 18 -5.98 11.72 7.65
CA TRP A 18 -6.94 12.67 7.07
C TRP A 18 -7.26 13.86 8.00
N LYS A 19 -6.83 13.85 9.26
CA LYS A 19 -7.05 14.95 10.19
C LYS A 19 -6.07 16.08 9.90
N VAL A 20 -6.60 17.23 9.47
CA VAL A 20 -5.83 18.45 9.18
C VAL A 20 -5.08 18.97 10.40
N SER A 21 -5.57 18.69 11.62
CA SER A 21 -4.95 19.12 12.88
C SER A 21 -3.70 18.32 13.28
N GLY A 22 -3.24 17.38 12.45
CA GLY A 22 -2.24 16.38 12.85
C GLY A 22 -2.94 15.20 13.50
N GLY A 23 -3.00 14.08 12.77
CA GLY A 23 -3.55 12.83 13.27
C GLY A 23 -2.54 12.03 14.08
N GLU A 24 -3.03 11.10 14.90
CA GLU A 24 -2.17 10.17 15.64
C GLU A 24 -1.88 8.91 14.81
N ARG A 25 -0.74 8.27 15.13
CA ARG A 25 -0.41 6.93 14.65
C ARG A 25 -0.43 5.99 15.84
N ALA A 26 -1.24 4.94 15.77
CA ALA A 26 -1.26 3.95 16.84
C ALA A 26 0.02 3.09 16.77
N PRO A 27 0.69 2.83 17.91
CA PRO A 27 1.75 1.85 17.97
C PRO A 27 1.14 0.46 17.76
N VAL A 28 1.70 -0.31 16.83
CA VAL A 28 1.27 -1.68 16.55
C VAL A 28 2.53 -2.53 16.45
N GLY A 29 2.68 -3.47 17.37
CA GLY A 29 3.85 -4.33 17.51
C GLY A 29 3.85 -5.51 16.55
N ASP A 30 2.67 -6.09 16.29
CA ASP A 30 2.55 -7.26 15.41
C ASP A 30 1.24 -7.31 14.59
N ALA A 31 1.11 -8.37 13.78
CA ALA A 31 -0.03 -8.57 12.90
C ALA A 31 -1.34 -8.90 13.64
N ILE A 32 -1.27 -9.51 14.82
CA ILE A 32 -2.43 -9.86 15.65
C ILE A 32 -2.99 -8.58 16.27
N GLU A 33 -2.13 -7.76 16.87
CA GLU A 33 -2.50 -6.43 17.38
C GLU A 33 -3.08 -5.56 16.27
N PHE A 34 -2.46 -5.58 15.08
CA PHE A 34 -3.00 -4.90 13.92
C PHE A 34 -4.41 -5.38 13.62
N ALA A 35 -4.63 -6.70 13.54
CA ALA A 35 -5.92 -7.30 13.21
C ALA A 35 -7.01 -6.97 14.24
N GLN A 36 -6.68 -6.97 15.52
CA GLN A 36 -7.60 -6.76 16.63
C GLN A 36 -7.88 -5.29 16.93
N PHE A 37 -7.05 -4.35 16.45
CA PHE A 37 -7.26 -2.92 16.70
C PHE A 37 -8.65 -2.45 16.25
N SER A 38 -9.40 -1.87 17.18
CA SER A 38 -10.78 -1.42 16.99
C SER A 38 -11.09 -0.05 17.59
N GLU A 39 -10.07 0.72 17.98
CA GLU A 39 -10.28 2.04 18.57
C GLU A 39 -10.98 2.97 17.56
N PRO A 40 -12.10 3.62 17.92
CA PRO A 40 -12.80 4.53 17.02
C PRO A 40 -11.93 5.71 16.59
N GLY A 41 -12.16 6.22 15.39
CA GLY A 41 -11.45 7.40 14.89
C GLY A 41 -10.20 7.11 14.08
N PHE A 42 -9.90 5.84 13.79
CA PHE A 42 -8.69 5.39 13.08
C PHE A 42 -9.01 4.70 11.76
N VAL A 43 -8.02 4.67 10.85
CA VAL A 43 -8.03 3.74 9.71
C VAL A 43 -6.84 2.80 9.79
N LYS A 44 -7.10 1.54 9.48
CA LYS A 44 -6.11 0.50 9.26
C LYS A 44 -5.80 0.47 7.77
N ILE A 45 -4.56 0.72 7.42
CA ILE A 45 -4.08 0.68 6.04
C ILE A 45 -3.12 -0.49 5.91
N GLY A 46 -3.47 -1.44 5.05
CA GLY A 46 -2.58 -2.52 4.63
C GLY A 46 -2.18 -2.32 3.18
N ALA A 47 -0.90 -2.45 2.86
CA ALA A 47 -0.43 -2.42 1.49
C ALA A 47 0.50 -3.58 1.19
N ASN A 48 0.50 -4.02 -0.06
CA ASN A 48 1.44 -5.01 -0.55
C ASN A 48 2.13 -4.56 -1.83
N LEU A 49 3.28 -5.17 -2.07
CA LEU A 49 4.01 -5.15 -3.32
C LEU A 49 4.31 -6.60 -3.70
N LEU A 50 3.80 -7.01 -4.85
CA LEU A 50 3.94 -8.37 -5.37
C LEU A 50 4.71 -8.31 -6.68
N ALA A 51 5.87 -8.96 -6.73
CA ALA A 51 6.62 -9.22 -7.94
C ALA A 51 6.46 -10.69 -8.33
N ARG A 52 6.02 -10.96 -9.57
CA ARG A 52 5.95 -12.31 -10.11
C ARG A 52 6.72 -12.41 -11.42
N PRO A 53 7.53 -13.46 -11.64
CA PRO A 53 8.19 -13.66 -12.91
C PRO A 53 7.15 -13.90 -14.02
N VAL A 54 7.37 -13.30 -15.18
CA VAL A 54 6.59 -13.54 -16.41
C VAL A 54 7.56 -13.71 -17.59
N ARG A 55 7.09 -14.28 -18.71
CA ARG A 55 7.94 -14.44 -19.88
C ARG A 55 8.45 -13.07 -20.36
N GLY A 56 9.77 -12.86 -20.31
CA GLY A 56 10.41 -11.61 -20.74
C GLY A 56 10.44 -10.50 -19.68
N GLY A 57 10.15 -10.77 -18.41
CA GLY A 57 10.31 -9.78 -17.34
C GLY A 57 9.61 -10.16 -16.03
N SER A 58 9.17 -9.14 -15.28
CA SER A 58 8.43 -9.32 -14.03
C SER A 58 7.14 -8.51 -14.05
N PHE A 59 6.06 -9.11 -13.58
CA PHE A 59 4.81 -8.41 -13.30
C PHE A 59 4.84 -7.87 -11.88
N LEU A 60 4.73 -6.55 -11.75
CA LEU A 60 4.70 -5.85 -10.47
C LEU A 60 3.28 -5.33 -10.19
N SER A 61 2.74 -5.67 -9.03
CA SER A 61 1.43 -5.22 -8.57
C SER A 61 1.52 -4.63 -7.18
N THR A 62 0.76 -3.57 -6.93
CA THR A 62 0.58 -3.01 -5.59
C THR A 62 -0.90 -2.88 -5.27
N GLN A 63 -1.27 -3.31 -4.07
CA GLN A 63 -2.62 -3.15 -3.56
C GLN A 63 -2.55 -2.39 -2.24
N THR A 64 -3.45 -1.43 -2.06
CA THR A 64 -3.66 -0.75 -0.78
C THR A 64 -5.10 -1.00 -0.37
N ARG A 65 -5.28 -1.58 0.81
CA ARG A 65 -6.58 -1.82 1.45
C ARG A 65 -6.68 -0.91 2.66
N VAL A 66 -7.83 -0.26 2.82
CA VAL A 66 -8.10 0.61 3.96
C VAL A 66 -9.38 0.16 4.64
N LEU A 67 -9.33 0.01 5.96
CA LEU A 67 -10.46 -0.31 6.82
C LEU A 67 -10.59 0.78 7.89
N ALA A 68 -11.71 1.49 7.90
CA ALA A 68 -12.04 2.40 8.99
C ALA A 68 -12.56 1.62 10.21
N THR A 69 -12.16 2.02 11.42
CA THR A 69 -12.57 1.36 12.67
C THR A 69 -14.03 1.64 13.04
N ASP A 70 -14.60 2.74 12.54
CA ASP A 70 -16.00 3.10 12.77
C ASP A 70 -16.66 3.76 11.54
N LYS A 71 -18.00 3.88 11.59
CA LYS A 71 -18.81 4.41 10.48
C LYS A 71 -18.57 5.90 10.20
N ARG A 72 -18.31 6.71 11.23
CA ARG A 72 -18.05 8.15 11.07
C ARG A 72 -16.70 8.34 10.38
N THR A 73 -15.69 7.63 10.84
CA THR A 73 -14.35 7.63 10.22
C THR A 73 -14.41 7.17 8.77
N ARG A 74 -15.18 6.12 8.46
CA ARG A 74 -15.39 5.65 7.08
C ARG A 74 -15.92 6.76 6.16
N ARG A 75 -16.87 7.57 6.64
CA ARG A 75 -17.45 8.66 5.86
C ARG A 75 -16.45 9.79 5.63
N ILE A 76 -15.78 10.24 6.69
CA ILE A 76 -14.80 11.34 6.61
C ILE A 76 -13.62 10.91 5.72
N PHE A 77 -13.08 9.72 5.97
CA PHE A 77 -12.01 9.16 5.15
C PHE A 77 -12.44 8.97 3.70
N GLY A 78 -13.69 8.54 3.44
CA GLY A 78 -14.22 8.40 2.09
C GLY A 78 -14.24 9.73 1.32
N ILE A 79 -14.65 10.82 1.97
CA ILE A 79 -14.63 12.17 1.38
C ILE A 79 -13.18 12.60 1.12
N TYR A 80 -12.30 12.48 2.12
CA TYR A 80 -10.87 12.75 1.96
C TYR A 80 -10.26 11.97 0.78
N TRP A 81 -10.57 10.68 0.69
CA TRP A 81 -10.06 9.80 -0.34
C TRP A 81 -10.58 10.17 -1.73
N LEU A 82 -11.80 10.69 -1.86
CA LEU A 82 -12.32 11.15 -3.14
C LEU A 82 -11.44 12.23 -3.78
N PHE A 83 -10.89 13.14 -2.95
CA PHE A 83 -10.00 14.21 -3.41
C PHE A 83 -8.55 13.73 -3.62
N ILE A 84 -8.03 12.86 -2.74
CA ILE A 84 -6.63 12.43 -2.76
C ILE A 84 -6.35 11.29 -3.75
N ARG A 85 -7.31 10.39 -3.97
CA ARG A 85 -7.17 9.20 -4.82
C ARG A 85 -6.61 9.48 -6.23
N PRO A 86 -7.03 10.51 -7.00
CA PRO A 86 -6.46 10.77 -8.32
C PRO A 86 -4.96 11.07 -8.27
N PHE A 87 -4.52 11.98 -7.39
CA PHE A 87 -3.12 12.35 -7.23
C PHE A 87 -2.27 11.18 -6.71
N SER A 88 -2.79 10.47 -5.70
CA SER A 88 -2.15 9.29 -5.13
C SER A 88 -1.97 8.18 -6.19
N GLY A 89 -2.94 8.04 -7.11
CA GLY A 89 -2.84 7.14 -8.26
C GLY A 89 -1.72 7.51 -9.23
N LEU A 90 -1.54 8.81 -9.53
CA LEU A 90 -0.48 9.28 -10.42
C LEU A 90 0.91 9.03 -9.83
N ILE A 91 1.10 9.28 -8.53
CA ILE A 91 2.36 9.01 -7.83
C ILE A 91 2.69 7.51 -7.88
N ARG A 92 1.72 6.63 -7.58
CA ARG A 92 1.95 5.18 -7.69
C ARG A 92 2.35 4.76 -9.12
N ARG A 93 1.70 5.33 -10.14
CA ARG A 93 2.06 5.05 -11.55
C ARG A 93 3.46 5.55 -11.88
N SER A 94 3.86 6.73 -11.40
CA SER A 94 5.20 7.27 -11.65
C SER A 94 6.29 6.42 -11.01
N TRP A 95 6.06 5.91 -9.79
CA TRP A 95 6.95 4.97 -9.11
C TRP A 95 7.08 3.65 -9.88
N LEU A 96 5.97 3.06 -10.32
CA LEU A 96 5.99 1.83 -11.12
C LEU A 96 6.72 2.03 -12.46
N ALA A 97 6.49 3.17 -13.12
CA ALA A 97 7.20 3.51 -14.35
C ALA A 97 8.70 3.71 -14.13
N ALA A 98 9.10 4.33 -13.01
CA ALA A 98 10.50 4.47 -12.63
C ALA A 98 11.15 3.11 -12.33
N ALA A 99 10.45 2.23 -11.60
CA ALA A 99 10.89 0.86 -11.35
C ALA A 99 11.09 0.08 -12.66
N ALA A 100 10.14 0.18 -13.60
CA ALA A 100 10.24 -0.46 -14.91
C ALA A 100 11.45 0.05 -15.71
N ARG A 101 11.68 1.37 -15.76
CA ARG A 101 12.85 1.95 -16.43
C ARG A 101 14.15 1.45 -15.83
N ARG A 102 14.25 1.40 -14.50
CA ARG A 102 15.46 0.95 -13.80
C ARG A 102 15.72 -0.55 -13.97
N ALA A 103 14.66 -1.36 -14.03
CA ALA A 103 14.76 -2.78 -14.34
C ALA A 103 15.22 -3.03 -15.79
N ALA A 104 14.83 -2.18 -16.74
CA ALA A 104 15.29 -2.25 -18.13
C ALA A 104 16.77 -1.83 -18.27
N SER A 105 17.20 -0.77 -17.59
CA SER A 105 18.60 -0.31 -17.61
C SER A 105 19.56 -1.19 -16.80
N GLY A 106 19.07 -1.91 -15.79
CA GLY A 106 19.89 -2.86 -15.02
C GLY A 106 20.13 -4.19 -15.74
N GLN A 107 19.38 -4.49 -16.80
CA GLN A 107 19.61 -5.66 -17.66
C GLN A 107 20.73 -5.42 -18.69
N SER A 108 21.02 -4.16 -19.05
CA SER A 108 22.11 -3.83 -19.98
C SER A 108 23.51 -3.88 -19.36
N ASP A 109 23.62 -3.82 -18.03
CA ASP A 109 24.91 -3.94 -17.31
C ASP A 109 25.30 -5.41 -16.98
N ARG A 110 24.48 -6.39 -17.39
CA ARG A 110 24.76 -7.84 -17.22
C ARG A 110 24.90 -8.57 -18.56
N GLN A 111 25.47 -7.92 -19.59
CA GLN A 111 25.96 -8.59 -20.80
C GLN A 111 27.47 -8.47 -20.91
#